data_AF-A0A3S9NV46-F1
#
_entry.id   AF-A0A3S9NV46-F1
#
_cell.length_a   1.000
_cell.length_b   1.000
_cell.length_c   1.000
_cell.angle_alpha   90.00
_cell.angle_beta   90.00
_cell.angle_gamma   90.00
#
_symmetry.space_group_name_H-M   'P 1'
#
loop_
_entity.id
_entity.type
_entity.pdbx_description
1 polymer ?
#
loop_
_entity_poly.entity_id
_entity_poly.type
_entity_poly.pdbx_seq_one_letter_code
_entity_poly.pdbx_strand_id
1 'polypeptide(L)'
;MSIVLLWLIKGYWLLIPPKKRNKCLFKKNCSHFVFDITKEDGLRQGLKALRYRYKHCRPGYYIINDKEGKLLISARNEVFKAKKIKNEILKNK
;
A
#
# COMPACT_ATOMS: atom_id res chain seq x y z
N MET A 1 2.01 -14.78 -21.74
CA MET A 1 0.75 -14.08 -21.46
C MET A 1 0.24 -14.52 -20.10
N SER A 2 0.31 -13.67 -19.07
CA SER A 2 -0.07 -14.11 -17.73
C SER A 2 -0.90 -13.01 -17.07
N ILE A 3 -2.20 -13.07 -17.31
CA ILE A 3 -3.22 -12.15 -16.77
C ILE A 3 -3.78 -12.70 -15.43
N VAL A 4 -3.27 -13.86 -15.00
CA VAL A 4 -3.77 -14.62 -13.85
C VAL A 4 -3.77 -13.78 -12.57
N LEU A 5 -2.72 -12.99 -12.32
CA LEU A 5 -2.66 -12.13 -11.13
C LEU A 5 -3.72 -11.02 -11.17
N LEU A 6 -3.97 -10.43 -12.34
CA LEU A 6 -4.99 -9.39 -12.51
C LEU A 6 -6.39 -9.97 -12.30
N TRP A 7 -6.63 -11.18 -12.79
CA TRP A 7 -7.86 -11.93 -12.57
C TRP A 7 -8.06 -12.27 -11.08
N LEU A 8 -7.01 -12.74 -10.40
CA LEU A 8 -7.05 -13.00 -8.96
C LEU A 8 -7.34 -11.73 -8.15
N ILE A 9 -6.72 -10.59 -8.52
CA ILE A 9 -6.96 -9.30 -7.85
C ILE A 9 -8.40 -8.81 -8.11
N LYS A 10 -8.91 -8.95 -9.33
CA LYS A 10 -10.30 -8.61 -9.66
C LYS A 10 -11.30 -9.52 -8.95
N GLY A 11 -11.04 -10.82 -8.89
CA GLY A 11 -11.85 -11.78 -8.13
C GLY A 11 -11.87 -11.43 -6.64
N TYR A 12 -10.70 -11.13 -6.07
CA TYR A 12 -10.61 -10.61 -4.71
C TYR A 12 -11.42 -9.30 -4.52
N TRP A 13 -11.50 -8.44 -5.55
CA TRP A 13 -12.31 -7.23 -5.46
C TRP A 13 -13.81 -7.48 -5.44
N LEU A 14 -14.26 -8.49 -6.18
CA LEU A 14 -15.66 -8.92 -6.19
C LEU A 14 -16.04 -9.60 -4.87
N LEU A 15 -15.16 -10.46 -4.33
CA LEU A 15 -15.44 -11.14 -3.06
C LEU A 15 -15.35 -10.22 -1.83
N ILE A 16 -14.39 -9.28 -1.79
CA ILE A 16 -14.14 -8.46 -0.60
C ILE A 16 -14.47 -6.99 -0.87
N PRO A 17 -15.61 -6.50 -0.36
CA PRO A 17 -16.02 -5.12 -0.54
C PRO A 17 -15.02 -4.16 0.11
N PRO A 18 -14.84 -2.95 -0.44
CA PRO A 18 -13.87 -1.98 0.04
C PRO A 18 -14.06 -1.60 1.52
N LYS A 19 -15.30 -1.71 2.04
CA LYS A 19 -15.65 -1.47 3.46
C LYS A 19 -15.05 -2.50 4.44
N LYS A 20 -14.78 -3.74 3.99
CA LYS A 20 -14.17 -4.81 4.82
C LYS A 20 -12.64 -4.89 4.67
N ARG A 21 -12.03 -4.07 3.81
CA ARG A 21 -10.58 -4.11 3.61
C ARG A 21 -9.88 -3.37 4.75
N ASN A 22 -8.92 -4.04 5.40
CA ASN A 22 -8.09 -3.47 6.46
C ASN A 22 -7.54 -2.08 6.07
N LYS A 23 -7.53 -1.16 7.03
CA LYS A 23 -7.04 0.22 6.83
C LYS A 23 -5.56 0.18 6.43
N CYS A 24 -5.27 0.41 5.15
CA CYS A 24 -3.91 0.58 4.67
C CYS A 24 -3.32 1.89 5.19
N LEU A 25 -2.01 1.85 5.43
CA LEU A 25 -1.19 3.01 5.77
C LEU A 25 -1.19 4.12 4.71
N PHE A 26 -1.32 3.70 3.46
CA PHE A 26 -1.20 4.56 2.29
C PHE A 26 -2.57 4.90 1.71
N LYS A 27 -2.66 6.05 1.02
CA LYS A 27 -3.87 6.43 0.26
C LYS A 27 -4.23 5.39 -0.81
N LYS A 28 -3.22 4.81 -1.47
CA LYS A 28 -3.39 3.74 -2.46
C LYS A 28 -3.29 2.38 -1.76
N ASN A 29 -4.39 1.64 -1.82
CA ASN A 29 -4.50 0.29 -1.26
C ASN A 29 -3.47 -0.65 -1.90
N CYS A 30 -2.94 -1.62 -1.14
CA CYS A 30 -1.94 -2.57 -1.64
C CYS A 30 -2.38 -3.30 -2.92
N SER A 31 -3.65 -3.71 -3.01
CA SER A 31 -4.18 -4.38 -4.21
C SER A 31 -4.20 -3.47 -5.45
N HIS A 32 -4.53 -2.18 -5.29
CA HIS A 32 -4.52 -1.22 -6.39
C HIS A 32 -3.09 -0.90 -6.82
N PHE A 33 -2.19 -0.69 -5.86
CA PHE A 33 -0.78 -0.44 -6.15
C PHE A 33 -0.16 -1.59 -6.96
N VAL A 34 -0.44 -2.83 -6.54
CA VAL A 34 0.03 -4.02 -7.26
C VAL A 34 -0.62 -4.14 -8.62
N PHE A 35 -1.90 -3.83 -8.75
CA PHE A 35 -2.60 -3.85 -10.04
C PHE A 35 -1.98 -2.88 -11.05
N ASP A 36 -1.72 -1.63 -10.65
CA ASP A 36 -1.04 -0.64 -11.50
C ASP A 36 0.35 -1.13 -11.93
N ILE A 37 1.21 -1.51 -10.98
CA ILE A 37 2.56 -2.02 -11.27
C ILE A 37 2.49 -3.27 -12.16
N THR A 38 1.52 -4.14 -11.92
CA THR A 38 1.32 -5.35 -12.74
C THR A 38 0.92 -5.01 -14.17
N LYS A 39 0.15 -3.93 -14.35
CA LYS A 39 -0.32 -3.45 -15.65
C LYS A 39 0.79 -2.75 -16.43
N GLU A 40 1.64 -1.98 -15.74
CA GLU A 40 2.74 -1.21 -16.35
C GLU A 40 4.01 -2.05 -16.55
N ASP A 41 4.47 -2.75 -15.51
CA ASP A 41 5.75 -3.46 -15.46
C ASP A 41 5.62 -4.99 -15.52
N GLY A 42 4.40 -5.52 -15.54
CA GLY A 42 4.12 -6.96 -15.61
C GLY A 42 4.07 -7.68 -14.25
N LEU A 43 3.71 -8.97 -14.29
CA LEU A 43 3.40 -9.76 -13.09
C LEU A 43 4.54 -9.85 -12.07
N ARG A 44 5.77 -10.06 -12.53
CA ARG A 44 6.93 -10.25 -11.64
C ARG A 44 7.14 -9.02 -10.76
N GLN A 45 7.01 -7.84 -11.36
CA GLN A 45 7.13 -6.56 -10.66
C GLN A 45 5.91 -6.32 -9.77
N GLY A 46 4.72 -6.72 -10.21
CA GLY A 46 3.51 -6.74 -9.38
C GLY A 46 3.67 -7.54 -8.07
N LEU A 47 4.15 -8.78 -8.13
CA LEU A 47 4.41 -9.59 -6.93
C LEU A 47 5.51 -8.97 -6.05
N LYS A 48 6.56 -8.41 -6.66
CA LYS A 48 7.63 -7.73 -5.93
C LYS A 48 7.09 -6.50 -5.19
N ALA A 49 6.26 -5.70 -5.84
CA ALA A 49 5.54 -4.57 -5.28
C ALA A 49 4.59 -4.98 -4.15
N LEU A 50 3.88 -6.11 -4.28
CA LEU A 50 3.01 -6.65 -3.24
C LEU A 50 3.82 -7.03 -2.01
N ARG A 51 4.89 -7.81 -2.19
CA ARG A 51 5.76 -8.26 -1.11
C ARG A 51 6.42 -7.07 -0.43
N TYR A 52 6.85 -6.08 -1.20
CA TYR A 52 7.40 -4.83 -0.68
C TYR A 52 6.38 -4.08 0.17
N ARG A 53 5.15 -3.86 -0.34
CA ARG A 53 4.09 -3.20 0.44
C ARG A 53 3.65 -3.99 1.66
N TYR A 54 3.56 -5.31 1.58
CA TYR A 54 3.17 -6.16 2.70
C TYR A 54 4.16 -6.04 3.86
N LYS A 55 5.46 -5.98 3.55
CA LYS A 55 6.51 -5.74 4.55
C LYS A 55 6.46 -4.34 5.16
N HIS A 56 6.07 -3.33 4.38
CA HIS A 56 6.03 -1.93 4.85
C HIS A 56 4.70 -1.50 5.48
N CYS A 57 3.60 -2.22 5.22
CA CYS A 57 2.26 -1.91 5.72
C CYS A 57 1.93 -2.62 7.06
N ARG A 58 2.93 -3.21 7.72
CA ARG A 58 2.77 -3.90 9.01
C ARG A 58 2.67 -2.89 10.16
N PRO A 59 1.88 -3.16 11.23
CA PRO A 59 1.95 -2.40 12.48
C PRO A 59 3.39 -2.37 13.01
N GLY A 60 3.82 -1.22 13.56
CA GLY A 60 5.22 -0.93 13.88
C GLY A 60 5.84 0.21 13.07
N TYR A 61 5.01 0.99 12.37
CA TYR A 61 5.42 2.24 11.75
C TYR A 61 5.40 3.38 12.77
N TYR A 62 6.29 4.36 12.59
CA TYR A 62 6.38 5.57 13.40
C TYR A 62 6.06 6.78 12.54
N ILE A 63 5.37 7.76 13.11
CA ILE A 63 5.11 9.04 12.47
C ILE A 63 5.95 10.06 13.20
N ILE A 64 6.83 10.74 12.48
CA ILE A 64 7.63 11.84 13.02
C ILE A 64 7.15 13.15 12.39
N ASN A 65 7.19 14.23 13.15
CA ASN A 65 6.95 15.57 12.62
C ASN A 65 8.32 16.14 12.23
N ASP A 66 8.49 16.44 10.95
CA ASP A 66 9.64 17.16 10.42
C ASP A 66 9.26 18.63 10.18
N LYS A 67 10.27 19.51 9.99
CA LYS A 67 10.08 20.94 9.73
C LYS A 67 9.22 21.21 8.49
N GLU A 68 9.22 20.31 7.51
CA GLU A 68 8.38 20.42 6.29
C GLU A 68 7.06 19.62 6.34
N GLY A 69 6.80 18.88 7.43
CA GLY A 69 5.54 18.15 7.62
C GLY A 69 5.70 16.76 8.24
N LYS A 70 4.62 15.97 8.25
CA LYS A 70 4.65 14.62 8.84
C LYS A 70 5.36 13.61 7.92
N LEU A 71 6.30 12.84 8.47
CA LEU A 71 6.94 11.71 7.80
C LEU A 71 6.47 10.41 8.47
N LEU A 72 6.30 9.36 7.68
CA LEU A 72 6.02 8.02 8.19
C LEU A 72 7.21 7.12 7.93
N ILE A 73 7.78 6.62 9.00
CA ILE A 73 8.84 5.62 9.00
C ILE A 73 8.16 4.27 9.11
N SER A 74 8.25 3.45 8.07
CA SER A 74 7.73 2.09 8.12
C SER A 74 8.54 1.20 9.07
N ALA A 75 8.02 0.03 9.44
CA ALA A 75 8.69 -0.97 10.28
C ALA A 75 10.05 -1.47 9.72
N ARG A 76 10.43 -1.06 8.52
CA ARG A 76 11.71 -1.34 7.86
C ARG A 76 12.61 -0.10 7.70
N ASN A 77 12.32 0.97 8.42
CA ASN A 77 13.03 2.25 8.40
C ASN A 77 12.96 3.01 7.06
N GLU A 78 12.01 2.65 6.18
CA GLU A 78 11.75 3.45 4.98
C GLU A 78 10.90 4.68 5.28
N VAL A 79 11.31 5.82 4.74
CA VAL A 79 10.69 7.13 4.97
C VAL A 79 9.70 7.45 3.84
N PHE A 80 8.44 7.66 4.23
CA PHE A 80 7.36 8.08 3.33
C PHE A 80 6.88 9.48 3.68
N LYS A 81 6.81 10.38 2.69
CA LYS A 81 6.26 11.74 2.88
C LYS A 81 4.74 11.71 3.04
N ALA A 82 4.18 12.60 3.88
CA ALA A 82 2.74 12.76 4.15
C ALA A 82 1.84 12.71 2.91
N LYS A 83 2.29 13.24 1.75
CA LYS A 83 1.51 13.28 0.50
C LYS A 83 0.95 11.92 0.07
N LYS A 84 1.67 10.82 0.35
CA LYS A 84 1.28 9.44 -0.03
C LYS A 84 0.51 8.68 1.07
N ILE A 85 0.44 9.24 2.29
CA ILE A 85 -0.14 8.59 3.47
C ILE A 85 -1.59 9.05 3.65
N LYS A 86 -2.42 8.15 4.19
CA LYS A 86 -3.83 8.48 4.45
C LYS A 86 -3.92 9.49 5.61
N ASN A 87 -4.63 10.59 5.40
CA ASN A 87 -4.77 11.66 6.41
C ASN A 87 -5.39 11.17 7.72
N GLU A 88 -6.21 10.12 7.69
CA GLU A 88 -6.79 9.48 8.88
C GLU A 88 -5.72 8.95 9.85
N ILE A 89 -4.58 8.49 9.33
CA ILE A 89 -3.48 7.96 10.14
C ILE A 89 -2.60 9.09 10.68
N LEU A 90 -2.51 10.20 9.94
CA LEU A 90 -1.80 11.41 10.35
C LEU A 90 -2.57 12.22 11.41
N LYS A 91 -3.89 12.06 11.52
CA LYS A 91 -4.75 12.79 12.46
C LYS A 91 -4.91 12.13 13.83
N ASN A 92 -4.61 10.84 13.95
CA ASN A 92 -5.00 10.05 15.12
C ASN A 92 -3.93 9.96 16.22
N LYS A 93 -3.03 10.95 16.30
CA LYS A 93 -2.07 11.09 17.38
C LYS A 93 -1.72 12.55 17.61
#